data_AF-A0A0F9ETZ5-F1
#
_entry.id   AF-A0A0F9ETZ5-F1
#
_cell.length_a   1.000
_cell.length_b   1.000
_cell.length_c   1.000
_cell.angle_alpha   90.00
_cell.angle_beta   90.00
_cell.angle_gamma   90.00
#
_symmetry.space_group_name_H-M   'P 1'
#
loop_
_entity.id
_entity.type
_entity.pdbx_description
1 polymer ?
#
loop_
_entity_poly.entity_id
_entity_poly.type
_entity_poly.pdbx_seq_one_letter_code
_entity_poly.pdbx_strand_id
1 'polypeptide(L)'
;MHYADTEQMEFIHPIMRLLLEDIDLRFGEQTITSLFRIDDDGVHGTLPLRGVDLRSREVAEGLKMAGWINLYWKYDPTRPKYKVAKAHGNGSNFHIHCQVSDLTEVAK
;
A
#
# COMPACT_ATOMS: atom_id res chain seq x y z
N MET A 1 5.30 18.77 -7.17
CA MET A 1 4.74 17.55 -6.55
C MET A 1 5.75 17.17 -5.48
N HIS A 2 5.37 17.23 -4.20
CA HIS A 2 6.26 16.86 -3.11
C HIS A 2 6.16 15.34 -2.93
N TYR A 3 7.30 14.67 -3.02
CA TYR A 3 7.41 13.23 -2.81
C TYR A 3 7.41 12.96 -1.31
N ALA A 4 6.79 11.86 -0.90
CA ALA A 4 6.73 11.47 0.50
C ALA A 4 8.01 10.74 0.88
N ASP A 5 8.88 11.40 1.63
CA ASP A 5 10.00 10.73 2.30
C ASP A 5 9.43 9.90 3.45
N THR A 6 9.34 8.59 3.24
CA THR A 6 8.79 7.71 4.27
C THR A 6 9.72 7.61 5.47
N GLU A 7 11.03 7.85 5.36
CA GLU A 7 11.99 7.87 6.49
C GLU A 7 11.58 8.84 7.57
N GLN A 8 10.96 9.96 7.18
CA GLN A 8 10.48 10.99 8.11
C GLN A 8 9.07 10.72 8.67
N MET A 9 8.39 9.65 8.25
CA MET A 9 7.09 9.26 8.79
C MET A 9 7.26 8.39 10.04
N GLU A 10 7.49 9.02 11.20
CA GLU A 10 7.67 8.30 12.48
C GLU A 10 6.47 7.42 12.86
N PHE A 11 5.27 7.78 12.38
CA PHE A 11 4.03 7.06 12.67
C PHE A 11 3.72 5.93 11.67
N ILE A 12 4.61 5.63 10.70
CA ILE A 12 4.39 4.54 9.74
C ILE A 12 4.61 3.16 10.37
N HIS A 13 3.75 2.20 10.04
CA HIS A 13 3.97 0.83 10.46
C HIS A 13 5.27 0.29 9.80
N PRO A 14 6.19 -0.37 10.52
CA PRO A 14 7.46 -0.84 9.96
C PRO A 14 7.30 -1.72 8.71
N ILE A 15 6.28 -2.58 8.69
CA ILE A 15 5.98 -3.42 7.51
C ILE A 15 5.46 -2.60 6.33
N MET A 16 4.70 -1.52 6.58
CA MET A 16 4.26 -0.63 5.48
C MET A 16 5.47 0.08 4.87
N ARG A 17 6.42 0.52 5.70
CA ARG A 17 7.68 1.11 5.23
C ARG A 17 8.45 0.14 4.32
N LEU A 18 8.70 -1.08 4.78
CA LEU A 18 9.38 -2.11 3.98
C LEU A 18 8.64 -2.41 2.67
N LEU A 19 7.31 -2.49 2.72
CA LEU A 19 6.49 -2.69 1.52
C LEU A 19 6.66 -1.55 0.51
N LEU A 20 6.64 -0.29 0.96
CA LEU A 20 6.81 0.87 0.07
C LEU A 20 8.22 0.91 -0.53
N GLU A 21 9.26 0.61 0.26
CA GLU A 21 10.63 0.47 -0.22
C GLU A 21 10.75 -0.61 -1.31
N ASP A 22 10.15 -1.79 -1.10
CA ASP A 22 10.13 -2.88 -2.09
C ASP A 22 9.42 -2.46 -3.39
N ILE A 23 8.30 -1.74 -3.27
CA ILE A 23 7.56 -1.22 -4.42
C ILE A 23 8.43 -0.22 -5.18
N ASP A 24 9.08 0.71 -4.48
CA ASP A 24 9.94 1.73 -5.10
C ASP A 24 11.16 1.09 -5.79
N LEU A 25 11.79 0.09 -5.16
CA LEU A 25 12.88 -0.68 -5.76
C LEU A 25 12.45 -1.41 -7.05
N ARG A 26 11.21 -1.92 -7.09
CA ARG A 26 10.72 -2.73 -8.21
C ARG A 26 10.17 -1.90 -9.37
N PHE A 27 9.49 -0.80 -9.08
CA PHE A 27 8.68 -0.03 -10.03
C PHE A 27 9.10 1.43 -10.16
N GLY A 28 10.16 1.84 -9.45
CA GLY A 28 10.58 3.24 -9.31
C GLY A 28 9.73 3.97 -8.27
N GLU A 29 10.07 5.23 -7.99
CA GLU A 29 9.37 6.05 -7.00
C GLU A 29 7.86 6.19 -7.29
N GLN A 30 7.04 5.92 -6.28
CA GLN A 30 5.58 6.04 -6.39
C GLN A 30 5.05 7.37 -5.87
N THR A 31 3.94 7.84 -6.46
CA THR A 31 3.20 9.00 -5.94
C THR A 31 2.14 8.54 -4.95
N ILE A 32 2.32 8.88 -3.68
CA ILE A 32 1.29 8.69 -2.65
C ILE A 32 0.17 9.71 -2.84
N THR A 33 -1.07 9.22 -2.78
CA THR A 33 -2.30 10.03 -2.95
C THR A 33 -3.14 10.09 -1.67
N SER A 34 -2.96 9.13 -0.77
CA SER A 34 -3.65 9.10 0.53
C SER A 34 -2.81 8.33 1.55
N LEU A 35 -2.80 8.83 2.78
CA LEU A 35 -2.15 8.24 3.96
C LEU A 35 -3.20 8.10 5.07
N PHE A 36 -2.99 8.75 6.22
CA PHE A 36 -3.91 8.73 7.35
C PHE A 36 -5.19 9.53 7.06
N ARG A 37 -6.33 9.02 7.54
CA ARG A 37 -7.66 9.67 7.48
C ARG A 37 -8.26 9.72 8.88
N ILE A 38 -8.58 10.93 9.34
CA ILE A 38 -9.26 11.15 10.62
C ILE A 38 -10.67 10.54 10.52
N ASP A 39 -11.13 9.91 11.60
CA ASP A 39 -12.45 9.26 11.73
C ASP A 39 -12.71 8.10 10.74
N ASP A 40 -11.67 7.48 10.19
CA ASP A 40 -11.77 6.27 9.36
C ASP A 40 -11.60 5.01 10.24
N ASP A 41 -12.64 4.19 10.36
CA ASP A 41 -12.60 2.94 11.16
C ASP A 41 -11.72 1.83 10.53
N GLY A 42 -11.17 2.07 9.34
CA GLY A 42 -10.34 1.15 8.59
C GLY A 42 -8.83 1.39 8.76
N VAL A 43 -8.06 0.80 7.83
CA VAL A 43 -6.59 0.85 7.86
C VAL A 43 -6.02 2.26 7.67
N HIS A 44 -6.78 3.17 7.05
CA HIS A 44 -6.37 4.57 6.90
C HIS A 44 -6.54 5.38 8.19
N GLY A 45 -7.44 5.02 9.11
CA GLY A 45 -7.53 5.69 10.42
C GLY A 45 -6.83 4.93 11.55
N THR A 46 -6.09 3.88 11.24
CA THR A 46 -5.28 3.14 12.22
C THR A 46 -3.88 3.76 12.35
N LEU A 47 -3.42 3.92 13.61
CA LEU A 47 -2.03 4.23 13.95
C LEU A 47 -1.36 3.02 14.64
N PRO A 48 -0.08 2.70 14.32
CA PRO A 48 0.72 3.32 13.26
C PRO A 48 0.09 3.12 11.87
N LEU A 49 0.44 3.96 10.89
CA LEU A 49 -0.20 4.01 9.57
C LEU A 49 -0.14 2.64 8.88
N ARG A 50 -1.31 2.08 8.60
CA ARG A 50 -1.49 0.76 7.97
C ARG A 50 -2.08 0.80 6.57
N GLY A 51 -2.55 1.95 6.09
CA GLY A 51 -3.16 2.11 4.77
C GLY A 51 -2.48 3.22 3.95
N VAL A 52 -2.16 2.94 2.69
CA VAL A 52 -1.57 3.91 1.75
C VAL A 52 -2.21 3.73 0.37
N ASP A 53 -2.60 4.83 -0.28
CA ASP A 53 -3.06 4.79 -1.67
C ASP A 53 -2.00 5.36 -2.61
N LEU A 54 -1.59 4.57 -3.60
CA LEU A 54 -0.64 4.95 -4.63
C LEU A 54 -1.35 5.36 -5.92
N ARG A 55 -0.89 6.43 -6.56
CA ARG A 55 -1.36 6.85 -7.88
C ARG A 55 -1.10 5.74 -8.90
N SER A 56 -2.08 5.46 -9.74
CA SER A 56 -1.85 4.75 -11.00
C SER A 56 -2.56 5.49 -12.13
N ARG A 57 -1.84 5.76 -13.23
CA ARG A 57 -2.40 6.46 -14.40
C ARG A 57 -3.03 5.47 -15.39
N GLU A 58 -2.47 4.27 -15.46
CA GLU A 58 -2.88 3.22 -16.38
C GLU A 58 -3.41 2.01 -15.61
N VAL A 59 -4.65 1.60 -15.94
CA VAL A 59 -5.33 0.49 -15.25
C VAL A 59 -4.52 -0.80 -15.31
N ALA A 60 -3.96 -1.10 -16.48
CA ALA A 60 -3.16 -2.31 -16.69
C ALA A 60 -1.89 -2.33 -15.81
N GLU A 61 -1.24 -1.18 -15.63
CA GLU A 61 -0.05 -1.07 -14.78
C GLU A 61 -0.40 -1.22 -13.30
N GLY A 62 -1.50 -0.59 -12.85
CA GLY A 62 -1.94 -0.73 -11.46
C GLY A 62 -2.34 -2.16 -11.11
N LEU A 63 -3.03 -2.86 -12.02
CA LEU A 63 -3.34 -4.28 -11.86
C LEU A 63 -2.09 -5.15 -11.80
N LYS A 64 -1.09 -4.88 -12.66
CA LYS A 64 0.19 -5.59 -12.66
C LYS A 64 0.95 -5.39 -11.35
N MET A 65 1.03 -4.15 -10.86
CA MET A 65 1.71 -3.82 -9.61
C MET A 65 1.00 -4.47 -8.42
N ALA A 66 -0.32 -4.34 -8.30
CA ALA A 66 -1.08 -5.00 -7.24
C ALA A 66 -0.96 -6.54 -7.29
N GLY A 67 -0.89 -7.11 -8.50
CA GLY A 67 -0.63 -8.54 -8.71
C GLY A 67 0.74 -8.95 -8.18
N TRP A 68 1.78 -8.19 -8.50
CA TRP A 68 3.14 -8.44 -7.99
C TRP A 68 3.20 -8.30 -6.47
N ILE A 69 2.63 -7.24 -5.90
CA ILE A 69 2.61 -7.05 -4.44
C ILE A 69 1.98 -8.26 -3.76
N ASN A 70 0.80 -8.69 -4.20
CA ASN A 70 0.11 -9.84 -3.60
C ASN A 70 0.77 -11.20 -3.89
N LEU A 71 1.70 -11.27 -4.85
CA LEU A 71 2.49 -12.46 -5.10
C LEU A 71 3.62 -12.61 -4.07
N TYR A 72 4.25 -11.49 -3.69
CA TYR A 72 5.41 -11.47 -2.79
C TYR A 72 5.08 -11.08 -1.36
N TRP A 73 3.89 -10.55 -1.10
CA TRP A 73 3.44 -10.11 0.22
C TRP A 73 2.07 -10.69 0.54
N LYS A 74 1.93 -11.21 1.77
CA LYS A 74 0.70 -11.81 2.29
C LYS A 74 0.20 -10.98 3.47
N TYR A 75 -1.07 -10.56 3.40
CA TYR A 75 -1.62 -9.59 4.35
C TYR A 75 -1.68 -10.09 5.79
N ASP A 76 -2.28 -11.27 5.99
CA ASP A 76 -2.34 -11.94 7.28
C ASP A 76 -2.64 -13.43 7.02
N PRO A 77 -1.73 -14.34 7.37
CA PRO A 77 -1.91 -15.78 7.19
C PRO A 77 -3.18 -16.34 7.82
N THR A 78 -3.67 -15.73 8.91
CA THR A 78 -4.90 -16.12 9.60
C THR A 78 -6.17 -15.56 8.94
N ARG A 79 -6.02 -14.57 8.05
CA ARG A 79 -7.13 -13.95 7.30
C ARG A 79 -6.89 -14.00 5.79
N PRO A 80 -6.84 -15.21 5.18
CA PRO A 80 -6.39 -15.41 3.79
C PRO A 80 -7.25 -14.76 2.71
N LYS A 81 -8.46 -14.30 3.07
CA LYS A 81 -9.34 -13.56 2.16
C LYS A 81 -8.87 -12.12 1.88
N TYR A 82 -8.02 -11.56 2.75
CA TYR A 82 -7.50 -10.21 2.58
C TYR A 82 -6.19 -10.23 1.81
N LYS A 83 -6.00 -9.16 1.03
CA LYS A 83 -4.85 -8.93 0.17
C LYS A 83 -4.07 -7.72 0.66
N VAL A 84 -2.78 -7.65 0.35
CA VAL A 84 -1.95 -6.49 0.69
C VAL A 84 -2.27 -5.33 -0.24
N ALA A 85 -2.47 -5.60 -1.53
CA ALA A 85 -2.78 -4.58 -2.51
C ALA A 85 -4.11 -4.83 -3.23
N LYS A 86 -4.83 -3.75 -3.55
CA LYS A 86 -6.01 -3.77 -4.43
C LYS A 86 -5.96 -2.57 -5.35
N ALA A 87 -5.85 -2.80 -6.66
CA ALA A 87 -6.04 -1.76 -7.65
C ALA A 87 -7.54 -1.60 -7.94
N HIS A 88 -8.08 -0.40 -7.73
CA HIS A 88 -9.52 -0.11 -7.89
C HIS A 88 -9.78 1.38 -8.12
N GLY A 89 -11.04 1.73 -8.34
CA GLY A 89 -11.47 3.07 -8.76
C GLY A 89 -11.72 3.14 -10.27
N ASN A 90 -12.12 4.32 -10.75
CA ASN A 90 -12.46 4.56 -12.15
C ASN A 90 -11.89 5.91 -12.62
N GLY A 91 -11.42 5.97 -13.87
CA GLY A 91 -10.88 7.21 -14.46
C GLY A 91 -9.76 7.82 -13.62
N SER A 92 -9.86 9.11 -13.32
CA SER A 92 -8.89 9.86 -12.51
C SER A 92 -8.75 9.39 -11.05
N ASN A 93 -9.74 8.62 -10.56
CA ASN A 93 -9.77 8.05 -9.22
C ASN A 93 -9.18 6.64 -9.15
N PHE A 94 -8.67 6.09 -10.25
CA PHE A 94 -7.99 4.80 -10.22
C PHE A 94 -6.68 4.89 -9.41
N HIS A 95 -6.49 3.97 -8.47
CA HIS A 95 -5.33 3.92 -7.57
C HIS A 95 -5.10 2.51 -7.05
N ILE A 96 -3.95 2.30 -6.42
CA ILE A 96 -3.57 1.05 -5.76
C ILE A 96 -3.66 1.29 -4.26
N HIS A 97 -4.63 0.65 -3.62
CA HIS A 97 -4.75 0.64 -2.17
C HIS A 97 -3.83 -0.44 -1.59
N CYS A 98 -2.89 -0.04 -0.75
CA CYS A 98 -1.99 -0.91 -0.01
C CYS A 98 -2.37 -0.92 1.48
N GLN A 99 -2.37 -2.11 2.08
CA GLN A 99 -2.69 -2.30 3.48
C GLN A 99 -1.81 -3.36 4.14
N VAL A 100 -1.48 -3.15 5.41
CA VAL A 100 -0.68 -4.10 6.21
C VAL A 100 -1.31 -4.36 7.59
N SER A 101 -0.90 -5.46 8.21
CA SER A 101 -1.20 -5.84 9.59
C SER A 101 0.09 -6.25 10.32
N ASP A 102 0.02 -6.52 11.62
CA ASP A 102 1.17 -7.02 12.39
C ASP A 102 1.64 -8.40 11.94
N LEU A 103 0.77 -9.13 11.24
CA LEU A 103 1.01 -10.47 10.71
C LEU A 103 1.26 -10.47 9.19
N THR A 104 1.43 -9.29 8.58
CA THR A 104 1.84 -9.22 7.18
C THR A 104 3.23 -9.81 7.02
N GLU A 105 3.41 -10.68 6.03
CA GLU A 105 4.69 -11.36 5.80
C GLU A 105 5.06 -11.37 4.32
N VAL A 106 6.36 -11.50 4.06
CA VAL A 106 6.87 -11.80 2.72
C VAL A 106 6.53 -13.25 2.40
N ALA A 107 5.86 -13.49 1.28
CA ALA A 107 5.54 -14.82 0.80
C ALA A 107 6.84 -15.53 0.37
N LYS A 108 7.04 -16.75 0.89
CA LYS A 108 8.15 -17.63 0.50
C LYS A 108 7.87 -18.36 -0.81
#